data_AF-C4RE24-F1
#
_entry.id   AF-C4RE24-F1
#
_cell.length_a   1.000
_cell.length_b   1.000
_cell.length_c   1.000
_cell.angle_alpha   90.00
_cell.angle_beta   90.00
_cell.angle_gamma   90.00
#
_symmetry.space_group_name_H-M   'P 1'
#
loop_
_entity.id
_entity.type
_entity.pdbx_description
1 polymer ?
#
loop_
_entity_poly.entity_id
_entity_poly.type
_entity_poly.pdbx_seq_one_letter_code
_entity_poly.pdbx_strand_id
1 'polypeptide(L)'
;MGQPEKVLAPLLRAALENALRLGDDALTGPVSRGDAGTVRRHLERLAATAPESVAAYLTLARRTADRAIAAGRLRPADAEPLLDVLSGTQREVAA
;
A
#
# COMPACT_ATOMS: atom_id res chain seq x y z
N MET A 1 -26.20 7.79 -4.16
CA MET A 1 -25.42 6.57 -3.84
C MET A 1 -24.43 6.35 -4.97
N GLY A 2 -23.14 6.16 -4.67
CA GLY A 2 -22.10 5.99 -5.69
C GLY A 2 -22.27 4.70 -6.48
N GLN A 3 -21.71 4.65 -7.69
CA GLN A 3 -21.60 3.45 -8.54
C GLN A 3 -20.15 2.94 -8.46
N PRO A 4 -19.72 2.36 -7.31
CA PRO A 4 -18.33 1.97 -7.08
C PRO A 4 -17.82 0.99 -8.14
N GLU A 5 -18.68 0.14 -8.67
CA GLU A 5 -18.37 -0.81 -9.74
C GLU A 5 -17.84 -0.12 -11.00
N LYS A 6 -18.34 1.08 -11.34
CA LYS A 6 -17.86 1.83 -12.51
C LYS A 6 -16.47 2.42 -12.32
N VAL A 7 -16.04 2.61 -11.09
CA VAL A 7 -14.71 3.13 -10.75
C VAL A 7 -13.73 1.98 -10.46
N LEU A 8 -14.14 1.00 -9.66
CA LEU A 8 -13.28 -0.07 -9.18
C LEU A 8 -13.04 -1.15 -10.24
N ALA A 9 -14.06 -1.55 -11.01
CA ALA A 9 -13.90 -2.63 -11.99
C ALA A 9 -12.79 -2.37 -13.03
N PRO A 10 -12.68 -1.19 -13.68
CA PRO A 10 -11.58 -0.94 -14.60
C PRO A 10 -10.21 -0.90 -13.91
N LEU A 11 -10.12 -0.36 -12.69
CA LEU A 11 -8.86 -0.30 -11.93
C LEU A 11 -8.36 -1.70 -11.55
N LEU A 12 -9.26 -2.56 -11.07
CA LEU A 12 -8.92 -3.93 -10.68
C LEU A 12 -8.53 -4.79 -11.88
N ARG A 13 -9.22 -4.64 -13.02
CA ARG A 13 -8.82 -5.33 -14.26
C ARG A 13 -7.44 -4.90 -14.72
N ALA A 14 -7.18 -3.60 -14.79
CA ALA A 14 -5.87 -3.08 -15.18
C ALA A 14 -4.75 -3.52 -14.22
N ALA A 15 -5.01 -3.56 -12.92
CA ALA A 15 -4.04 -4.03 -11.93
C ALA A 15 -3.71 -5.53 -12.13
N LEU A 16 -4.73 -6.37 -12.36
CA LEU A 16 -4.54 -7.80 -12.62
C LEU A 16 -3.79 -8.05 -13.94
N GLU A 17 -4.21 -7.40 -15.03
CA GLU A 17 -3.57 -7.52 -16.34
C GLU A 17 -2.10 -7.08 -16.30
N ASN A 18 -1.81 -5.97 -15.61
CA ASN A 18 -0.43 -5.52 -15.44
C ASN A 18 0.39 -6.50 -14.60
N ALA A 19 -0.15 -7.02 -13.50
CA ALA A 19 0.55 -8.00 -12.67
C ALA A 19 0.89 -9.29 -13.44
N LEU A 20 -0.04 -9.78 -14.27
CA LEU A 20 0.19 -10.96 -15.12
C LEU A 20 1.24 -10.71 -16.21
N ARG A 21 1.30 -9.50 -16.76
CA ARG A 21 2.21 -9.16 -17.87
C ARG A 21 3.61 -8.73 -17.41
N LEU A 22 3.69 -8.01 -16.29
CA LEU A 22 4.90 -7.32 -15.84
C LEU A 22 5.44 -7.85 -14.50
N GLY A 23 4.70 -8.69 -13.79
CA GLY A 23 5.09 -9.12 -12.44
C GLY A 23 5.30 -7.93 -11.51
N ASP A 24 6.47 -7.85 -10.86
CA ASP A 24 6.79 -6.78 -9.91
C ASP A 24 6.97 -5.40 -10.56
N ASP A 25 7.24 -5.33 -11.86
CA ASP A 25 7.30 -4.05 -12.56
C ASP A 25 5.94 -3.36 -12.66
N ALA A 26 4.84 -4.09 -12.43
CA ALA A 26 3.50 -3.53 -12.29
C ALA A 26 3.24 -2.84 -10.94
N LEU A 27 4.15 -2.95 -9.95
CA LEU A 27 3.94 -2.34 -8.65
C LEU A 27 3.91 -0.81 -8.76
N THR A 28 2.74 -0.24 -8.47
CA THR A 28 2.50 1.21 -8.46
C THR A 28 2.01 1.67 -7.08
N GLY A 29 1.61 2.94 -6.98
CA GLY A 29 1.06 3.51 -5.76
C GLY A 29 2.12 4.08 -4.80
N PRO A 30 1.67 4.65 -3.66
CA PRO A 30 2.53 5.38 -2.74
C PRO A 30 3.57 4.48 -2.07
N VAL A 31 3.22 3.23 -1.75
CA VAL A 31 4.13 2.27 -1.11
C VAL A 31 5.30 1.92 -2.03
N SER A 32 5.04 1.60 -3.31
CA SER A 32 6.08 1.29 -4.31
C SER A 32 7.06 2.45 -4.53
N ARG A 33 6.61 3.70 -4.29
CA ARG A 33 7.44 4.91 -4.42
C ARG A 33 8.07 5.41 -3.11
N GLY A 34 7.84 4.75 -1.98
CA GLY A 34 8.32 5.22 -0.68
C GLY A 34 7.60 6.46 -0.13
N ASP A 35 6.40 6.80 -0.64
CA ASP A 35 5.64 7.97 -0.21
C ASP A 35 4.97 7.74 1.16
N ALA A 36 5.78 7.89 2.21
CA ALA A 36 5.37 7.71 3.60
C ALA A 36 4.27 8.70 4.03
N GLY A 37 4.25 9.91 3.46
CA GLY A 37 3.26 10.93 3.79
C GLY A 37 1.85 10.54 3.33
N THR A 38 1.73 9.98 2.13
CA THR A 38 0.46 9.45 1.63
C THR A 38 0.01 8.22 2.42
N VAL A 39 0.94 7.30 2.72
CA VAL A 39 0.62 6.09 3.51
C VAL A 39 0.14 6.43 4.92
N ARG A 40 0.75 7.42 5.58
CA ARG A 40 0.30 7.89 6.90
C ARG A 40 -1.13 8.43 6.85
N ARG A 41 -1.45 9.28 5.88
CA ARG A 41 -2.82 9.80 5.70
C ARG A 41 -3.84 8.71 5.41
N HIS A 42 -3.46 7.67 4.66
CA HIS A 42 -4.34 6.52 4.45
C HIS A 42 -4.63 5.78 5.75
N LEU A 43 -3.60 5.54 6.59
CA LEU A 43 -3.76 4.88 7.88
C LEU A 43 -4.62 5.69 8.84
N GLU A 44 -4.40 7.00 8.95
CA GLU A 44 -5.22 7.92 9.74
C GLU A 44 -6.69 7.85 9.29
N ARG A 45 -6.95 7.85 7.98
CA ARG A 45 -8.30 7.76 7.45
C ARG A 45 -8.94 6.41 7.72
N LEU A 46 -8.22 5.32 7.51
CA LEU A 46 -8.71 3.96 7.78
C LEU A 46 -9.02 3.78 9.26
N ALA A 47 -8.15 4.22 10.17
CA ALA A 47 -8.41 4.17 11.61
C ALA A 47 -9.70 4.91 11.99
N ALA A 48 -9.99 6.04 11.34
CA ALA A 48 -11.19 6.83 11.62
C ALA A 48 -12.48 6.26 10.99
N THR A 49 -12.42 5.58 9.84
CA THR A 49 -13.62 5.22 9.07
C THR A 49 -13.85 3.72 8.88
N ALA A 50 -12.80 2.91 9.01
CA ALA A 50 -12.81 1.46 8.78
C ALA A 50 -11.67 0.80 9.59
N PRO A 51 -11.67 0.92 10.94
CA PRO A 51 -10.56 0.48 11.78
C PRO A 51 -10.21 -1.00 11.58
N GLU A 52 -11.18 -1.85 11.27
CA GLU A 52 -10.99 -3.26 10.95
C GLU A 52 -10.12 -3.50 9.70
N SER A 53 -10.02 -2.51 8.80
CA SER A 53 -9.21 -2.59 7.58
C SER A 53 -7.72 -2.26 7.81
N VAL A 54 -7.36 -1.67 8.95
CA VAL A 54 -5.99 -1.19 9.21
C VAL A 54 -4.98 -2.34 9.18
N ALA A 55 -5.30 -3.46 9.84
CA ALA A 55 -4.41 -4.63 9.89
C ALA A 55 -4.13 -5.21 8.50
N ALA A 56 -5.17 -5.31 7.65
CA ALA A 56 -5.05 -5.77 6.28
C ALA A 56 -4.20 -4.81 5.43
N TYR A 57 -4.44 -3.50 5.57
CA TYR A 57 -3.67 -2.48 4.86
C TYR A 57 -2.18 -2.53 5.23
N LEU A 58 -1.84 -2.62 6.53
CA LEU A 58 -0.45 -2.73 6.99
C LEU A 58 0.24 -3.98 6.43
N THR A 59 -0.45 -5.12 6.44
CA THR A 59 0.09 -6.39 5.93
C THR A 59 0.40 -6.28 4.43
N LEU A 60 -0.54 -5.77 3.63
CA LEU A 60 -0.35 -5.61 2.20
C LEU A 60 0.72 -4.56 1.88
N ALA A 61 0.73 -3.43 2.59
CA ALA A 61 1.72 -2.38 2.38
C ALA A 61 3.15 -2.87 2.67
N ARG A 62 3.36 -3.66 3.74
CA ARG A 62 4.67 -4.27 4.01
C ARG A 62 5.10 -5.20 2.89
N ARG A 63 4.21 -6.10 2.44
CA ARG A 63 4.50 -6.99 1.31
C ARG A 63 4.81 -6.22 0.02
N THR A 64 4.11 -5.12 -0.24
CA THR A 64 4.41 -4.27 -1.40
C THR A 64 5.76 -3.57 -1.26
N ALA A 65 6.13 -3.09 -0.06
CA ALA A 65 7.44 -2.48 0.19
C ALA A 65 8.57 -3.50 -0.03
N ASP A 66 8.45 -4.71 0.53
CA ASP A 66 9.42 -5.79 0.36
C ASP A 66 9.66 -6.09 -1.13
N ARG A 67 8.58 -6.24 -1.91
CA ARG A 67 8.66 -6.52 -3.35
C ARG A 67 9.22 -5.35 -4.15
N ALA A 68 8.85 -4.10 -3.80
CA ALA A 68 9.39 -2.91 -4.46
C ALA A 68 10.89 -2.76 -4.23
N ILE A 69 11.39 -3.10 -3.04
CA ILE A 69 12.83 -3.12 -2.75
C ILE A 69 13.51 -4.24 -3.52
N ALA A 70 12.96 -5.46 -3.50
CA ALA A 70 13.52 -6.61 -4.21
C ALA A 70 13.58 -6.39 -5.74
N ALA A 71 12.60 -5.68 -6.29
CA ALA A 71 12.55 -5.31 -7.72
C ALA A 71 13.39 -4.06 -8.05
N GLY A 72 14.10 -3.45 -7.09
CA GLY A 72 14.92 -2.26 -7.31
C GLY A 72 14.13 -0.97 -7.58
N ARG A 73 12.81 -0.99 -7.38
CA ARG A 73 11.92 0.17 -7.59
C ARG A 73 11.96 1.17 -6.45
N LEU A 74 12.29 0.69 -5.25
CA LEU A 74 12.47 1.50 -4.05
C LEU A 74 13.83 1.18 -3.45
N ARG A 75 14.70 2.18 -3.34
CA ARG A 75 16.00 1.99 -2.68
C ARG A 75 15.76 1.76 -1.18
N PRO A 76 16.49 0.83 -0.53
CA PRO A 76 16.33 0.58 0.91
C PRO A 76 16.39 1.84 1.77
N ALA A 77 17.32 2.76 1.46
CA ALA A 77 17.46 4.02 2.18
C ALA A 77 16.23 4.94 2.03
N ASP A 78 15.58 4.95 0.86
CA ASP A 78 14.37 5.76 0.65
C ASP A 78 13.13 5.11 1.27
N ALA A 79 13.19 3.82 1.58
CA ALA A 79 12.09 3.08 2.21
C ALA A 79 11.98 3.37 3.71
N GLU A 80 13.05 3.86 4.35
CA GLU A 80 13.13 4.00 5.81
C GLU A 80 11.95 4.80 6.41
N PRO A 81 11.58 6.00 5.89
CA PRO A 81 10.44 6.75 6.43
C PRO A 81 9.10 6.02 6.26
N LEU A 82 8.96 5.21 5.22
CA LEU A 82 7.77 4.40 4.98
C LEU A 82 7.70 3.22 5.97
N LEU A 83 8.83 2.53 6.18
CA LEU A 83 8.91 1.40 7.11
C LEU A 83 8.66 1.83 8.56
N ASP A 84 9.08 3.04 8.93
CA ASP A 84 8.77 3.64 10.23
C ASP A 84 7.26 3.83 10.43
N VAL A 85 6.56 4.39 9.43
CA VAL A 85 5.11 4.55 9.46
C VAL A 85 4.41 3.20 9.60
N LEU A 86 4.81 2.20 8.80
CA LEU A 86 4.22 0.87 8.84
C LEU A 86 4.50 0.13 10.17
N SER A 87 5.60 0.44 10.84
CA SER A 87 5.99 -0.15 12.12
C SER A 87 5.33 0.51 13.32
N GLY A 88 5.20 1.84 13.30
CA GLY A 88 4.53 2.63 14.33
C GLY A 88 3.07 2.21 14.52
N THR A 89 2.30 2.18 13.43
CA THR A 89 0.86 1.88 13.49
C THR A 89 0.58 0.42 13.88
N GLN A 90 1.45 -0.54 13.55
CA GLN A 90 1.23 -1.92 13.98
C GLN A 90 1.29 -2.07 15.50
N ARG A 91 2.14 -1.30 16.19
CA ARG A 91 2.20 -1.32 17.66
C ARG A 91 0.91 -0.78 18.29
N GLU A 92 0.26 0.18 17.63
CA GLU A 92 -1.01 0.75 18.07
C GLU A 92 -2.19 -0.20 17.84
N VAL A 93 -2.18 -0.98 16.76
CA VAL A 93 -3.24 -1.98 16.48
C VAL A 93 -3.11 -3.23 17.35
N ALA A 94 -1.89 -3.58 17.78
CA ALA A 94 -1.63 -4.76 18.61
C ALA A 94 -1.79 -4.49 20.13
N ALA A 95 -1.94 -3.23 20.54
CA ALA A 95 -2.17 -2.80 21.92
C ALA A 95 -3.66 -2.73 22.23
#